data_AF-A0A7L8UEU9-F1
#
_entry.id   AF-A0A7L8UEU9-F1
#
_cell.length_a   1.000
_cell.length_b   1.000
_cell.length_c   1.000
_cell.angle_alpha   90.00
_cell.angle_beta   90.00
_cell.angle_gamma   90.00
#
_symmetry.space_group_name_H-M   'P 1'
#
loop_
_entity.id
_entity.type
_entity.pdbx_description
1 polymer ?
#
loop_
_entity_poly.entity_id
_entity_poly.type
_entity_poly.pdbx_seq_one_letter_code
_entity_poly.pdbx_strand_id
1 'polypeptide(L)'
;MRKALLLLILPLLFSFKDTNPVSETTIPEKDKNELTEGKAYKMLYENQIKANDGILKTIFYALGGLGTAVLLVFGSNWWFNDKKVKEAMSEIDSKIAGVKKDALNEFTEKISFLTSENITEMNQTQVKLQEEVTLSISTLTEKFNDFIDKTRTEIKEDSRINISNYQDLIKSYNDNLTQQINSLKESAEEKVKQLDLKIELNKKNHDNKLSAESKRLKRDLLSQNAQIAFLKGNFNIALKAFLDQSLFEFENNHNSSFKYTSSGIIKCLEKVTFIYDDEELALNKLVELSKDEEAGITDNIIQLYKSKEVKKLH
;
A
#
# COMPACT_ATOMS: atom_id res chain seq x y z
N MET A 1 -33.30 53.13 3.85
CA MET A 1 -32.27 54.20 3.91
C MET A 1 -32.97 55.57 4.03
N ARG A 2 -32.20 56.65 4.21
CA ARG A 2 -32.47 58.09 3.90
C ARG A 2 -33.70 58.37 2.99
N LYS A 3 -34.44 59.48 3.02
CA LYS A 3 -34.64 60.70 3.86
C LYS A 3 -35.42 61.71 2.96
N ALA A 4 -36.31 62.54 3.52
CA ALA A 4 -36.83 63.81 2.95
C ALA A 4 -37.72 63.71 1.67
N LEU A 5 -38.47 64.73 1.20
CA LEU A 5 -38.64 66.19 1.51
C LEU A 5 -40.09 66.56 1.09
N LEU A 6 -41.03 67.19 1.83
CA LEU A 6 -41.13 68.48 2.55
C LEU A 6 -41.34 69.74 1.65
N LEU A 7 -42.61 70.18 1.45
CA LEU A 7 -43.11 71.57 1.26
C LEU A 7 -44.67 71.52 1.15
N LEU A 8 -45.51 72.09 2.03
CA LEU A 8 -45.86 73.51 2.35
C LEU A 8 -46.86 74.17 1.35
N ILE A 9 -48.11 74.51 1.77
CA ILE A 9 -48.60 75.86 2.24
C ILE A 9 -48.96 76.81 1.06
N LEU A 10 -50.09 77.56 0.99
CA LEU A 10 -51.31 77.74 1.81
C LEU A 10 -52.46 78.27 0.90
N PRO A 11 -53.76 78.08 1.21
CA PRO A 11 -54.82 78.94 0.66
C PRO A 11 -54.90 80.29 1.38
N LEU A 12 -55.38 81.33 0.69
CA LEU A 12 -55.75 82.63 1.29
C LEU A 12 -57.13 83.09 0.79
N LEU A 13 -57.82 83.88 1.62
CA LEU A 13 -59.28 83.98 1.62
C LEU A 13 -59.83 85.29 1.03
N PHE A 14 -61.12 85.24 0.68
CA PHE A 14 -62.00 86.40 0.51
C PHE A 14 -61.96 87.34 1.72
N SER A 15 -62.16 88.64 1.49
CA SER A 15 -63.39 89.30 1.98
C SER A 15 -63.71 90.59 1.20
N PHE A 16 -64.86 91.19 1.53
CA PHE A 16 -65.57 92.25 0.80
C PHE A 16 -65.71 93.53 1.65
N LYS A 17 -66.27 94.59 1.03
CA LYS A 17 -67.10 95.65 1.65
C LYS A 17 -66.37 96.74 2.50
N ASP A 18 -66.94 97.93 2.77
CA ASP A 18 -68.35 98.36 2.79
C ASP A 18 -68.60 99.87 2.45
N THR A 19 -69.79 100.18 1.88
CA THR A 19 -70.74 101.32 2.10
C THR A 19 -70.38 102.83 2.17
N ASN A 20 -71.10 103.66 1.37
CA ASN A 20 -72.12 104.71 1.70
C ASN A 20 -71.94 105.70 2.91
N PRO A 21 -72.79 106.75 3.13
CA PRO A 21 -73.78 107.47 2.28
C PRO A 21 -73.78 109.05 2.44
N VAL A 22 -74.87 109.69 1.99
CA VAL A 22 -75.55 110.94 2.48
C VAL A 22 -75.29 112.29 1.77
N SER A 23 -76.42 112.91 1.42
CA SER A 23 -76.71 114.25 0.89
C SER A 23 -76.46 115.41 1.89
N GLU A 24 -76.63 116.68 1.47
CA GLU A 24 -77.85 117.46 1.83
C GLU A 24 -77.98 118.85 1.15
N THR A 25 -79.04 119.58 1.49
CA THR A 25 -79.63 120.72 0.74
C THR A 25 -79.78 121.97 1.65
N THR A 26 -79.69 123.19 1.10
CA THR A 26 -80.52 124.41 1.34
C THR A 26 -79.84 125.65 0.66
N ILE A 27 -80.45 126.75 0.15
CA ILE A 27 -81.48 127.73 0.63
C ILE A 27 -80.95 128.47 1.91
N PRO A 28 -81.13 129.79 2.19
CA PRO A 28 -82.03 130.84 1.65
C PRO A 28 -81.24 132.13 1.20
N GLU A 29 -81.68 133.40 1.15
CA GLU A 29 -82.98 134.11 1.22
C GLU A 29 -82.93 135.55 0.57
N LYS A 30 -84.12 136.19 0.44
CA LYS A 30 -84.50 137.63 0.65
C LYS A 30 -84.01 138.84 -0.20
N ASP A 31 -85.04 139.42 -0.85
CA ASP A 31 -85.63 140.78 -0.63
C ASP A 31 -85.35 142.02 -1.52
N LYS A 32 -86.47 142.69 -1.82
CA LYS A 32 -86.75 144.11 -2.20
C LYS A 32 -86.10 144.82 -3.43
N ASN A 33 -87.02 145.38 -4.24
CA ASN A 33 -87.08 146.66 -4.98
C ASN A 33 -85.79 147.26 -5.60
N GLU A 34 -85.79 147.85 -6.80
CA GLU A 34 -86.89 148.60 -7.47
C GLU A 34 -86.85 148.48 -9.03
N LEU A 35 -87.59 149.30 -9.78
CA LEU A 35 -87.78 149.16 -11.24
C LEU A 35 -86.62 149.71 -12.09
N THR A 36 -86.12 148.92 -13.04
CA THR A 36 -85.90 149.30 -14.46
C THR A 36 -85.63 148.08 -15.36
N GLU A 37 -85.73 148.25 -16.68
CA GLU A 37 -86.00 147.17 -17.66
C GLU A 37 -84.88 146.14 -17.93
N GLY A 38 -83.66 146.34 -17.41
CA GLY A 38 -82.48 145.51 -17.75
C GLY A 38 -82.57 144.02 -17.35
N LYS A 39 -83.58 143.62 -16.57
CA LYS A 39 -83.68 142.27 -15.98
C LYS A 39 -84.06 141.16 -16.98
N ALA A 40 -84.68 141.50 -18.11
CA ALA A 40 -85.15 140.52 -19.11
C ALA A 40 -84.00 139.75 -19.80
N TYR A 41 -82.92 140.44 -20.17
CA TYR A 41 -81.80 139.83 -20.90
C TYR A 41 -81.05 138.77 -20.08
N LYS A 42 -80.95 138.93 -18.76
CA LYS A 42 -80.23 137.97 -17.90
C LYS A 42 -80.96 136.62 -17.80
N MET A 43 -82.30 136.62 -17.74
CA MET A 43 -83.10 135.38 -17.65
C MET A 43 -82.99 134.50 -18.90
N LEU A 44 -82.82 135.08 -20.08
CA LEU A 44 -82.66 134.29 -21.32
C LEU A 44 -81.33 133.51 -21.34
N TYR A 45 -80.24 134.10 -20.85
CA TYR A 45 -78.91 133.48 -20.88
C TYR A 45 -78.78 132.33 -19.86
N GLU A 46 -79.24 132.54 -18.62
CA GLU A 46 -79.17 131.50 -17.57
C GLU A 46 -80.07 130.29 -17.88
N ASN A 47 -81.18 130.47 -18.59
CA ASN A 47 -82.04 129.37 -19.02
C ASN A 47 -81.40 128.51 -20.13
N GLN A 48 -80.67 129.10 -21.09
CA GLN A 48 -79.99 128.32 -22.13
C GLN A 48 -78.88 127.41 -21.55
N ILE A 49 -78.12 127.89 -20.56
CA ILE A 49 -77.09 127.09 -19.89
C ILE A 49 -77.71 125.89 -19.16
N LYS A 50 -78.80 126.11 -18.39
CA LYS A 50 -79.50 125.02 -17.68
C LYS A 50 -80.15 124.01 -18.63
N ALA A 51 -80.69 124.44 -19.77
CA ALA A 51 -81.26 123.54 -20.77
C ALA A 51 -80.21 122.59 -21.36
N ASN A 52 -79.04 123.12 -21.75
CA ASN A 52 -77.98 122.30 -22.36
C ASN A 52 -77.35 121.30 -21.37
N ASP A 53 -77.13 121.68 -20.11
CA ASP A 53 -76.63 120.76 -19.07
C ASP A 53 -77.60 119.59 -18.80
N GLY A 54 -78.91 119.86 -18.82
CA GLY A 54 -79.95 118.83 -18.74
C GLY A 54 -79.88 117.82 -19.89
N ILE A 55 -79.76 118.31 -21.13
CA ILE A 55 -79.65 117.45 -22.33
C ILE A 55 -78.39 116.58 -22.28
N LEU A 56 -77.24 117.18 -21.94
CA LEU A 56 -75.96 116.46 -21.83
C LEU A 56 -76.01 115.33 -20.80
N LYS A 57 -76.58 115.57 -19.61
CA LYS A 57 -76.74 114.55 -18.57
C LYS A 57 -77.67 113.42 -19.01
N THR A 58 -78.78 113.72 -19.69
CA THR A 58 -79.69 112.69 -20.22
C THR A 58 -79.01 111.80 -21.26
N ILE A 59 -78.22 112.38 -22.17
CA ILE A 59 -77.44 111.61 -23.15
C ILE A 59 -76.40 110.73 -22.46
N PHE A 60 -75.70 111.24 -21.42
CA PHE A 60 -74.67 110.49 -20.70
C PHE A 60 -75.25 109.28 -19.95
N TYR A 61 -76.41 109.44 -19.29
CA TYR A 61 -77.11 108.31 -18.66
C TYR A 61 -77.65 107.30 -19.67
N ALA A 62 -78.14 107.75 -20.83
CA ALA A 62 -78.59 106.86 -21.90
C ALA A 62 -77.42 106.02 -22.48
N LEU A 63 -76.26 106.64 -22.74
CA LEU A 63 -75.05 105.91 -23.15
C LEU A 63 -74.58 104.92 -22.08
N GLY A 64 -74.58 105.34 -20.81
CA GLY A 64 -74.16 104.49 -19.68
C GLY A 64 -75.03 103.24 -19.54
N GLY A 65 -76.36 103.39 -19.60
CA GLY A 65 -77.31 102.28 -19.54
C GLY A 65 -77.22 101.33 -20.74
N LEU A 66 -76.97 101.86 -21.94
CA LEU A 66 -76.81 101.03 -23.14
C LEU A 66 -75.48 100.26 -23.10
N GLY A 67 -74.40 100.86 -22.59
CA GLY A 67 -73.11 100.20 -22.39
C GLY A 67 -73.17 99.03 -21.41
N THR A 68 -73.86 99.18 -20.27
CA THR A 68 -74.04 98.06 -19.31
C THR A 68 -74.94 96.96 -19.84
N ALA A 69 -75.96 97.28 -20.63
CA ALA A 69 -76.80 96.27 -21.30
C ALA A 69 -75.99 95.40 -22.28
N VAL A 70 -75.12 96.01 -23.10
CA VAL A 70 -74.23 95.28 -24.01
C VAL A 70 -73.26 94.38 -23.23
N LEU A 71 -72.63 94.89 -22.17
CA LEU A 71 -71.72 94.10 -21.33
C LEU A 71 -72.42 92.90 -20.65
N LEU A 72 -73.66 93.06 -20.20
CA LEU A 72 -74.44 91.96 -19.62
C LEU A 72 -74.76 90.86 -20.64
N VAL A 73 -75.14 91.21 -21.87
CA VAL A 73 -75.46 90.24 -22.91
C VAL A 73 -74.21 89.46 -23.36
N PHE A 74 -73.08 90.15 -23.59
CA PHE A 74 -71.84 89.47 -23.96
C PHE A 74 -71.23 88.66 -22.80
N GLY A 75 -71.24 89.19 -21.58
CA GLY A 75 -70.71 88.50 -20.40
C GLY A 75 -71.51 87.23 -20.05
N SER A 76 -72.84 87.27 -20.14
CA SER A 76 -73.69 86.09 -19.91
C SER A 76 -73.51 85.03 -20.98
N ASN A 77 -73.45 85.39 -22.28
CA ASN A 77 -73.15 84.44 -23.36
C ASN A 77 -71.77 83.78 -23.20
N TRP A 78 -70.74 84.55 -22.83
CA TRP A 78 -69.40 84.00 -22.59
C TRP A 78 -69.39 82.99 -21.44
N TRP A 79 -70.01 83.33 -20.31
CA TRP A 79 -70.09 82.45 -19.14
C TRP A 79 -70.89 81.16 -19.40
N PHE A 80 -72.04 81.26 -20.08
CA PHE A 80 -72.82 80.07 -20.45
C PHE A 80 -72.10 79.16 -21.45
N ASN A 81 -71.29 79.72 -22.35
CA ASN A 81 -70.52 78.94 -23.31
C ASN A 81 -69.32 78.25 -22.64
N ASP A 82 -68.55 78.96 -21.80
CA ASP A 82 -67.48 78.38 -20.97
C ASP A 82 -67.99 77.23 -20.09
N LYS A 83 -69.16 77.41 -19.45
CA LYS A 83 -69.79 76.36 -18.66
C LYS A 83 -70.14 75.13 -19.51
N LYS A 84 -70.79 75.30 -20.67
CA LYS A 84 -71.13 74.18 -21.56
C LYS A 84 -69.90 73.46 -22.12
N VAL A 85 -68.84 74.20 -22.46
CA VAL A 85 -67.56 73.61 -22.90
C VAL A 85 -66.93 72.79 -21.77
N LYS A 86 -66.96 73.28 -20.52
CA LYS A 86 -66.45 72.53 -19.36
C LYS A 86 -67.27 71.29 -19.02
N GLU A 87 -68.59 71.34 -19.11
CA GLU A 87 -69.45 70.16 -18.93
C GLU A 87 -69.18 69.12 -20.03
N ALA A 88 -69.05 69.54 -21.30
CA ALA A 88 -68.69 68.65 -22.40
C ALA A 88 -67.27 68.07 -22.28
N MET A 89 -66.27 68.88 -21.90
CA MET A 89 -64.90 68.38 -21.65
C MET A 89 -64.88 67.40 -20.48
N SER A 90 -65.60 67.66 -19.39
CA SER A 90 -65.70 66.73 -18.26
C SER A 90 -66.36 65.40 -18.65
N GLU A 91 -67.35 65.42 -19.53
CA GLU A 91 -67.95 64.19 -20.05
C GLU A 91 -66.98 63.42 -20.96
N ILE A 92 -66.25 64.13 -21.84
CA ILE A 92 -65.21 63.55 -22.71
C ILE A 92 -64.06 62.97 -21.89
N ASP A 93 -63.54 63.69 -20.91
CA ASP A 93 -62.47 63.23 -20.01
C ASP A 93 -62.92 62.03 -19.18
N SER A 94 -64.18 61.97 -18.73
CA SER A 94 -64.70 60.79 -18.03
C SER A 94 -64.79 59.56 -18.94
N LYS A 95 -65.16 59.74 -20.23
CA LYS A 95 -65.16 58.66 -21.24
C LYS A 95 -63.75 58.22 -21.63
N ILE A 96 -62.81 59.16 -21.78
CA ILE A 96 -61.38 58.86 -22.02
C ILE A 96 -60.78 58.13 -20.81
N ALA A 97 -61.10 58.55 -19.59
CA ALA A 97 -60.67 57.86 -18.37
C ALA A 97 -61.27 56.45 -18.26
N GLY A 98 -62.54 56.27 -18.65
CA GLY A 98 -63.18 54.96 -18.78
C GLY A 98 -62.45 54.05 -19.76
N VAL A 99 -62.39 54.45 -21.04
CA VAL A 99 -61.71 53.69 -22.10
C VAL A 99 -60.24 53.39 -21.76
N LYS A 100 -59.53 54.34 -21.14
CA LYS A 100 -58.16 54.12 -20.67
C LYS A 100 -58.08 53.09 -19.53
N LYS A 101 -59.03 53.12 -18.59
CA LYS A 101 -59.10 52.16 -17.48
C LYS A 101 -59.44 50.76 -17.99
N ASP A 102 -60.40 50.66 -18.90
CA ASP A 102 -60.87 49.39 -19.45
C ASP A 102 -59.78 48.74 -20.32
N ALA A 103 -59.09 49.53 -21.17
CA ALA A 103 -57.92 49.05 -21.91
C ALA A 103 -56.75 48.66 -20.99
N LEU A 104 -56.48 49.40 -19.91
CA LEU A 104 -55.45 49.03 -18.93
C LEU A 104 -55.83 47.75 -18.16
N ASN A 105 -57.11 47.54 -17.86
CA ASN A 105 -57.59 46.28 -17.27
C ASN A 105 -57.38 45.13 -18.24
N GLU A 106 -57.80 45.26 -19.51
CA GLU A 106 -57.62 44.24 -20.55
C GLU A 106 -56.14 43.89 -20.78
N PHE A 107 -55.26 44.90 -20.81
CA PHE A 107 -53.81 44.67 -20.87
C PHE A 107 -53.27 43.98 -19.62
N THR A 108 -53.73 44.35 -18.43
CA THR A 108 -53.32 43.72 -17.16
C THR A 108 -53.78 42.26 -17.10
N GLU A 109 -55.01 41.98 -17.54
CA GLU A 109 -55.58 40.63 -17.62
C GLU A 109 -54.82 39.76 -18.63
N LYS A 110 -54.55 40.27 -19.84
CA LYS A 110 -53.72 39.58 -20.85
C LYS A 110 -52.29 39.34 -20.36
N ILE A 111 -51.67 40.30 -19.67
CA ILE A 111 -50.35 40.12 -19.06
C ILE A 111 -50.41 39.05 -17.97
N SER A 112 -51.43 39.05 -17.11
CA SER A 112 -51.57 38.05 -16.06
C SER A 112 -51.83 36.64 -16.61
N PHE A 113 -52.65 36.52 -17.66
CA PHE A 113 -52.90 35.27 -18.38
C PHE A 113 -51.60 34.73 -18.99
N LEU A 114 -50.94 35.52 -19.85
CA LEU A 114 -49.67 35.13 -20.49
C LEU A 114 -48.58 34.81 -19.45
N THR A 115 -48.52 35.54 -18.33
CA THR A 115 -47.57 35.24 -17.25
C THR A 115 -47.89 33.90 -16.60
N SER A 116 -49.18 33.60 -16.34
CA SER A 116 -49.60 32.31 -15.76
C SER A 116 -49.37 31.13 -16.72
N GLU A 117 -49.60 31.34 -18.02
CA GLU A 117 -49.40 30.37 -19.10
C GLU A 117 -47.90 30.05 -19.29
N ASN A 118 -47.04 31.07 -19.38
CA ASN A 118 -45.59 30.86 -19.42
C ASN A 118 -45.07 30.18 -18.14
N ILE A 119 -45.63 30.48 -16.96
CA ILE A 119 -45.27 29.78 -15.71
C ILE A 119 -45.70 28.32 -15.75
N THR A 120 -46.88 27.96 -16.27
CA THR A 120 -47.29 26.56 -16.39
C THR A 120 -46.47 25.81 -17.45
N GLU A 121 -46.12 26.41 -18.58
CA GLU A 121 -45.21 25.80 -19.57
C GLU A 121 -43.78 25.62 -19.02
N MET A 122 -43.25 26.61 -18.30
CA MET A 122 -41.94 26.52 -17.66
C MET A 122 -41.92 25.43 -16.58
N ASN A 123 -42.99 25.31 -15.78
CA ASN A 123 -43.12 24.24 -14.80
C ASN A 123 -43.24 22.85 -15.47
N GLN A 124 -44.02 22.72 -16.56
CA GLN A 124 -44.15 21.46 -17.30
C GLN A 124 -42.84 21.03 -17.97
N THR A 125 -42.09 21.97 -18.54
CA THR A 125 -40.77 21.69 -19.14
C THR A 125 -39.71 21.37 -18.08
N GLN A 126 -39.74 22.05 -16.92
CA GLN A 126 -38.90 21.70 -15.78
C GLN A 126 -39.20 20.28 -15.26
N VAL A 127 -40.47 19.89 -15.10
CA VAL A 127 -40.85 18.54 -14.66
C VAL A 127 -40.37 17.48 -15.66
N LYS A 128 -40.64 17.66 -16.97
CA LYS A 128 -40.16 16.74 -18.01
C LYS A 128 -38.64 16.59 -18.00
N LEU A 129 -37.91 17.68 -17.84
CA LEU A 129 -36.44 17.66 -17.75
C LEU A 129 -35.96 16.95 -16.47
N GLN A 130 -36.64 17.13 -15.34
CA GLN A 130 -36.34 16.39 -14.10
C GLN A 130 -36.63 14.89 -14.25
N GLU A 131 -37.71 14.50 -14.91
CA GLU A 131 -38.03 13.11 -15.23
C GLU A 131 -36.98 12.48 -16.17
N GLU A 132 -36.62 13.15 -17.26
CA GLU A 132 -35.62 12.69 -18.23
C GLU A 132 -34.22 12.57 -17.62
N VAL A 133 -33.80 13.54 -16.80
CA VAL A 133 -32.54 13.49 -16.04
C VAL A 133 -32.56 12.35 -15.01
N THR A 134 -33.68 12.14 -14.30
CA THR A 134 -33.81 11.06 -13.31
C THR A 134 -33.75 9.68 -13.99
N LEU A 135 -34.44 9.51 -15.12
CA LEU A 135 -34.42 8.30 -15.93
C LEU A 135 -33.02 8.04 -16.53
N SER A 136 -32.31 9.09 -16.94
CA SER A 136 -30.93 8.99 -17.42
C SER A 136 -29.97 8.56 -16.31
N ILE A 137 -30.13 9.11 -15.10
CA ILE A 137 -29.33 8.74 -13.93
C ILE A 137 -29.60 7.29 -13.51
N SER A 138 -30.85 6.83 -13.46
CA SER A 138 -31.16 5.44 -13.12
C SER A 138 -30.61 4.47 -14.17
N THR A 139 -30.84 4.73 -15.46
CA THR A 139 -30.32 3.92 -16.58
C THR A 139 -28.79 3.84 -16.60
N LEU A 140 -28.10 4.93 -16.25
CA LEU A 140 -26.64 4.95 -16.15
C LEU A 140 -26.14 4.18 -14.91
N THR A 141 -26.87 4.29 -13.79
CA THR A 141 -26.55 3.58 -12.53
C THR A 141 -26.71 2.06 -12.71
N GLU A 142 -27.77 1.62 -13.37
CA GLU A 142 -28.02 0.20 -13.70
C GLU A 142 -26.87 -0.37 -14.54
N LYS A 143 -26.52 0.28 -15.67
CA LYS A 143 -25.39 -0.12 -16.52
C LYS A 143 -24.04 -0.12 -15.80
N PHE A 144 -23.85 0.77 -14.82
CA PHE A 144 -22.63 0.83 -14.02
C PHE A 144 -22.57 -0.32 -13.00
N ASN A 145 -23.70 -0.72 -12.42
CA ASN A 145 -23.80 -1.90 -11.56
C ASN A 145 -23.57 -3.19 -12.35
N ASP A 146 -24.18 -3.34 -13.54
CA ASP A 146 -23.94 -4.46 -14.45
C ASP A 146 -22.45 -4.59 -14.81
N PHE A 147 -21.80 -3.46 -15.11
CA PHE A 147 -20.36 -3.41 -15.38
C PHE A 147 -19.54 -3.85 -14.16
N ILE A 148 -19.86 -3.33 -12.97
CA ILE A 148 -19.19 -3.73 -11.71
C ILE A 148 -19.32 -5.23 -11.45
N ASP A 149 -20.52 -5.80 -11.57
CA ASP A 149 -20.75 -7.21 -11.28
C ASP A 149 -20.18 -8.14 -12.35
N LYS A 150 -20.14 -7.71 -13.62
CA LYS A 150 -19.35 -8.38 -14.67
C LYS A 150 -17.85 -8.36 -14.36
N THR A 151 -17.27 -7.21 -14.03
CA THR A 151 -15.84 -7.13 -13.66
C THR A 151 -15.54 -7.97 -12.40
N ARG A 152 -16.48 -8.07 -11.45
CA ARG A 152 -16.35 -8.95 -10.26
C ARG A 152 -16.41 -10.43 -10.60
N THR A 153 -17.16 -10.87 -11.62
CA THR A 153 -17.17 -12.29 -12.03
C THR A 153 -15.92 -12.64 -12.84
N GLU A 154 -15.47 -11.76 -13.73
CA GLU A 154 -14.21 -11.89 -14.48
C GLU A 154 -13.02 -12.02 -13.52
N ILE A 155 -12.86 -11.08 -12.56
CA ILE A 155 -11.78 -11.13 -11.55
C ILE A 155 -11.83 -12.41 -10.68
N LYS A 156 -13.03 -12.94 -10.39
CA LYS A 156 -13.19 -14.18 -9.61
C LYS A 156 -12.73 -15.41 -10.39
N GLU A 157 -13.08 -15.52 -11.67
CA GLU A 157 -12.69 -16.67 -12.48
C GLU A 157 -11.21 -16.59 -12.87
N ASP A 158 -10.66 -15.40 -13.19
CA ASP A 158 -9.22 -15.20 -13.37
C ASP A 158 -8.44 -15.59 -12.10
N SER A 159 -8.90 -15.19 -10.92
CA SER A 159 -8.30 -15.58 -9.64
C SER A 159 -8.33 -17.11 -9.44
N ARG A 160 -9.45 -17.75 -9.77
CA ARG A 160 -9.63 -19.21 -9.68
C ARG A 160 -8.71 -19.96 -10.65
N ILE A 161 -8.61 -19.51 -11.90
CA ILE A 161 -7.72 -20.08 -12.92
C ILE A 161 -6.27 -19.97 -12.45
N ASN A 162 -5.85 -18.80 -11.96
CA ASN A 162 -4.51 -18.59 -11.43
C ASN A 162 -4.23 -19.49 -10.22
N ILE A 163 -5.18 -19.64 -9.28
CA ILE A 163 -5.05 -20.56 -8.14
C ILE A 163 -4.88 -22.02 -8.61
N SER A 164 -5.64 -22.47 -9.62
CA SER A 164 -5.47 -23.82 -10.19
C SER A 164 -4.09 -23.99 -10.81
N ASN A 165 -3.66 -23.03 -11.65
CA ASN A 165 -2.35 -23.06 -12.30
C ASN A 165 -1.19 -23.14 -11.28
N TYR A 166 -1.28 -22.38 -10.17
CA TYR A 166 -0.29 -22.47 -9.09
C TYR A 166 -0.36 -23.80 -8.33
N GLN A 167 -1.55 -24.37 -8.10
CA GLN A 167 -1.69 -25.70 -7.47
C GLN A 167 -1.10 -26.81 -8.33
N ASP A 168 -1.37 -26.82 -9.63
CA ASP A 168 -0.82 -27.79 -10.59
C ASP A 168 0.71 -27.65 -10.72
N LEU A 169 1.23 -26.42 -10.72
CA LEU A 169 2.67 -26.15 -10.72
C LEU A 169 3.35 -26.63 -9.42
N ILE A 170 2.78 -26.32 -8.25
CA ILE A 170 3.28 -26.80 -6.95
C ILE A 170 3.27 -28.34 -6.90
N LYS A 171 2.19 -28.97 -7.39
CA LYS A 171 2.10 -30.42 -7.49
C LYS A 171 3.19 -31.00 -8.40
N SER A 172 3.38 -30.44 -9.59
CA SER A 172 4.44 -30.88 -10.53
C SER A 172 5.84 -30.80 -9.92
N TYR A 173 6.15 -29.72 -9.18
CA TYR A 173 7.40 -29.61 -8.44
C TYR A 173 7.53 -30.67 -7.32
N ASN A 174 6.47 -30.93 -6.55
CA ASN A 174 6.49 -31.94 -5.49
C ASN A 174 6.64 -33.37 -6.04
N ASP A 175 5.95 -33.71 -7.14
CA ASP A 175 6.06 -34.99 -7.82
C ASP A 175 7.48 -35.19 -8.35
N ASN A 176 8.08 -34.16 -8.96
CA ASN A 176 9.46 -34.17 -9.46
C ASN A 176 10.50 -34.32 -8.32
N LEU A 177 10.36 -33.57 -7.23
CA LEU A 177 11.23 -33.69 -6.05
C LEU A 177 11.13 -35.08 -5.42
N THR A 178 9.93 -35.66 -5.35
CA THR A 178 9.71 -37.02 -4.86
C THR A 178 10.42 -38.05 -5.73
N GLN A 179 10.38 -37.90 -7.06
CA GLN A 179 11.12 -38.76 -8.00
C GLN A 179 12.64 -38.62 -7.84
N GLN A 180 13.16 -37.40 -7.66
CA GLN A 180 14.59 -37.18 -7.39
C GLN A 180 15.03 -37.83 -6.07
N ILE A 181 14.26 -37.65 -4.99
CA ILE A 181 14.55 -38.25 -3.68
C ILE A 181 14.58 -39.78 -3.75
N ASN A 182 13.59 -40.40 -4.42
CA ASN A 182 13.53 -41.85 -4.57
C ASN A 182 14.69 -42.41 -5.40
N SER A 183 15.01 -41.80 -6.54
CA SER A 183 16.15 -42.25 -7.38
C SER A 183 17.52 -42.06 -6.69
N LEU A 184 17.69 -41.01 -5.89
CA LEU A 184 18.88 -40.83 -5.05
C LEU A 184 18.97 -41.90 -3.94
N LYS A 185 17.84 -42.25 -3.31
CA LYS A 185 17.75 -43.31 -2.30
C LYS A 185 18.12 -44.67 -2.89
N GLU A 186 17.54 -45.04 -4.03
CA GLU A 186 17.85 -46.29 -4.75
C GLU A 186 19.34 -46.35 -5.15
N SER A 187 19.89 -45.25 -5.66
CA SER A 187 21.32 -45.14 -5.99
C SER A 187 22.23 -45.29 -4.77
N ALA A 188 21.81 -44.80 -3.60
CA ALA A 188 22.54 -44.94 -2.35
C ALA A 188 22.48 -46.38 -1.81
N GLU A 189 21.30 -47.00 -1.77
CA GLU A 189 21.12 -48.39 -1.33
C GLU A 189 21.92 -49.38 -2.19
N GLU A 190 21.97 -49.18 -3.50
CA GLU A 190 22.77 -50.02 -4.39
C GLU A 190 24.29 -49.82 -4.17
N LYS A 191 24.74 -48.57 -3.95
CA LYS A 191 26.15 -48.30 -3.61
C LYS A 191 26.56 -48.94 -2.28
N VAL A 192 25.67 -48.96 -1.28
CA VAL A 192 25.93 -49.65 0.00
C VAL A 192 26.10 -51.16 -0.22
N LYS A 193 25.17 -51.82 -0.92
CA LYS A 193 25.29 -53.26 -1.25
C LYS A 193 26.60 -53.58 -1.97
N GLN A 194 27.01 -52.73 -2.92
CA GLN A 194 28.28 -52.90 -3.65
C GLN A 194 29.54 -52.66 -2.78
N LEU A 195 29.44 -51.85 -1.73
CA LEU A 195 30.51 -51.69 -0.74
C LEU A 195 30.58 -52.90 0.21
N ASP A 196 29.44 -53.38 0.71
CA ASP A 196 29.38 -54.56 1.59
C ASP A 196 29.95 -55.81 0.90
N LEU A 197 29.60 -56.05 -0.37
CA LEU A 197 30.17 -57.12 -1.19
C LEU A 197 31.70 -57.00 -1.36
N LYS A 198 32.22 -55.77 -1.50
CA LYS A 198 33.68 -55.52 -1.58
C LYS A 198 34.36 -55.72 -0.22
N ILE A 199 33.70 -55.37 0.88
CA ILE A 199 34.21 -55.55 2.25
C ILE A 199 34.34 -57.04 2.56
N GLU A 200 33.29 -57.84 2.36
CA GLU A 200 33.34 -59.29 2.63
C GLU A 200 34.31 -60.03 1.68
N LEU A 201 34.40 -59.63 0.40
CA LEU A 201 35.40 -60.18 -0.51
C LEU A 201 36.84 -59.83 -0.08
N ASN A 202 37.09 -58.59 0.36
CA ASN A 202 38.40 -58.19 0.86
C ASN A 202 38.77 -58.90 2.16
N LYS A 203 37.82 -59.04 3.09
CA LYS A 203 37.96 -59.76 4.37
C LYS A 203 38.32 -61.22 4.13
N LYS A 204 37.53 -61.95 3.33
CA LYS A 204 37.83 -63.33 2.89
C LYS A 204 39.21 -63.45 2.23
N ASN A 205 39.62 -62.47 1.43
CA ASN A 205 40.95 -62.44 0.82
C ASN A 205 42.08 -62.20 1.84
N HIS A 206 41.84 -61.43 2.91
CA HIS A 206 42.80 -61.26 4.00
C HIS A 206 42.88 -62.52 4.87
N ASP A 207 41.76 -63.13 5.23
CA ASP A 207 41.72 -64.39 5.99
C ASP A 207 42.46 -65.53 5.25
N ASN A 208 42.26 -65.63 3.94
CA ASN A 208 42.98 -66.58 3.08
C ASN A 208 44.50 -66.32 3.08
N LYS A 209 44.93 -65.06 2.95
CA LYS A 209 46.36 -64.68 3.02
C LYS A 209 46.96 -64.97 4.39
N LEU A 210 46.27 -64.61 5.47
CA LEU A 210 46.69 -64.86 6.85
C LEU A 210 46.82 -66.36 7.13
N SER A 211 45.85 -67.16 6.67
CA SER A 211 45.87 -68.63 6.77
C SER A 211 47.04 -69.24 5.99
N ALA A 212 47.32 -68.75 4.79
CA ALA A 212 48.44 -69.21 3.97
C ALA A 212 49.80 -68.88 4.62
N GLU A 213 50.00 -67.64 5.07
CA GLU A 213 51.27 -67.22 5.67
C GLU A 213 51.48 -67.85 7.06
N SER A 214 50.43 -68.03 7.85
CA SER A 214 50.48 -68.80 9.10
C SER A 214 50.90 -70.26 8.88
N LYS A 215 50.36 -70.94 7.85
CA LYS A 215 50.78 -72.29 7.45
C LYS A 215 52.23 -72.33 6.99
N ARG A 216 52.68 -71.33 6.23
CA ARG A 216 54.07 -71.16 5.80
C ARG A 216 55.00 -71.01 6.99
N LEU A 217 54.74 -70.05 7.88
CA LEU A 217 55.54 -69.82 9.09
C LEU A 217 55.62 -71.07 9.98
N LYS A 218 54.51 -71.81 10.14
CA LYS A 218 54.50 -73.08 10.88
C LYS A 218 55.36 -74.16 10.22
N ARG A 219 55.32 -74.29 8.88
CA ARG A 219 56.18 -75.22 8.13
C ARG A 219 57.66 -74.84 8.27
N ASP A 220 57.97 -73.56 8.13
CA ASP A 220 59.34 -73.05 8.12
C ASP A 220 59.96 -73.17 9.53
N LEU A 221 59.18 -72.93 10.59
CA LEU A 221 59.54 -73.20 12.00
C LEU A 221 59.79 -74.70 12.25
N LEU A 222 58.94 -75.59 11.72
CA LEU A 222 59.15 -77.04 11.85
C LEU A 222 60.42 -77.50 11.12
N SER A 223 60.73 -76.90 9.97
CA SER A 223 61.98 -77.16 9.23
C SER A 223 63.22 -76.70 10.02
N GLN A 224 63.17 -75.51 10.63
CA GLN A 224 64.24 -75.04 11.51
C GLN A 224 64.42 -75.92 12.75
N ASN A 225 63.33 -76.36 13.39
CA ASN A 225 63.40 -77.30 14.52
C ASN A 225 64.04 -78.64 14.11
N ALA A 226 63.74 -79.16 12.91
CA ALA A 226 64.37 -80.37 12.39
C ALA A 226 65.88 -80.17 12.11
N GLN A 227 66.28 -79.01 11.56
CA GLN A 227 67.69 -78.66 11.37
C GLN A 227 68.44 -78.54 12.72
N ILE A 228 67.84 -77.93 13.73
CA ILE A 228 68.40 -77.83 15.09
C ILE A 228 68.54 -79.22 15.73
N ALA A 229 67.55 -80.09 15.57
CA ALA A 229 67.61 -81.47 16.08
C ALA A 229 68.71 -82.30 15.39
N PHE A 230 68.82 -82.20 14.06
CA PHE A 230 69.87 -82.85 13.28
C PHE A 230 71.27 -82.39 13.68
N LEU A 231 71.48 -81.07 13.80
CA LEU A 231 72.77 -80.52 14.26
C LEU A 231 73.14 -81.01 15.66
N LYS A 232 72.19 -81.06 16.60
CA LYS A 232 72.42 -81.61 17.94
C LYS A 232 72.79 -83.09 17.91
N GLY A 233 72.08 -83.91 17.12
CA GLY A 233 72.43 -85.33 16.93
C GLY A 233 73.85 -85.51 16.39
N ASN A 234 74.26 -84.70 15.42
CA ASN A 234 75.64 -84.71 14.90
C ASN A 234 76.67 -84.29 15.96
N PHE A 235 76.33 -83.40 16.90
CA PHE A 235 77.22 -83.05 18.02
C PHE A 235 77.33 -84.16 19.07
N ASN A 236 76.28 -84.96 19.33
CA ASN A 236 76.41 -86.18 20.14
C ASN A 236 77.33 -87.20 19.44
N ILE A 237 77.09 -87.51 18.16
CA ILE A 237 77.95 -88.44 17.39
C ILE A 237 79.42 -87.99 17.37
N ALA A 238 79.66 -86.67 17.20
CA ALA A 238 81.01 -86.11 17.25
C ALA A 238 81.62 -86.14 18.67
N LEU A 239 80.83 -85.90 19.72
CA LEU A 239 81.26 -86.04 21.11
C LEU A 239 81.75 -87.47 21.37
N LYS A 240 80.92 -88.47 21.06
CA LYS A 240 81.26 -89.89 21.19
C LYS A 240 82.56 -90.24 20.45
N ALA A 241 82.72 -89.82 19.20
CA ALA A 241 83.93 -90.05 18.43
C ALA A 241 85.20 -89.41 19.05
N PHE A 242 85.10 -88.18 19.58
CA PHE A 242 86.24 -87.55 20.28
C PHE A 242 86.54 -88.21 21.63
N LEU A 243 85.53 -88.71 22.36
CA LEU A 243 85.73 -89.45 23.61
C LEU A 243 86.43 -90.79 23.35
N ASP A 244 85.93 -91.57 22.39
CA ASP A 244 86.50 -92.87 22.02
C ASP A 244 87.94 -92.71 21.50
N GLN A 245 88.20 -91.69 20.66
CA GLN A 245 89.57 -91.35 20.24
C GLN A 245 90.46 -91.00 21.43
N SER A 246 90.00 -90.13 22.34
CA SER A 246 90.83 -89.68 23.48
C SER A 246 91.18 -90.84 24.40
N LEU A 247 90.20 -91.71 24.70
CA LEU A 247 90.43 -92.90 25.51
C LEU A 247 91.41 -93.88 24.85
N PHE A 248 91.29 -94.09 23.53
CA PHE A 248 92.23 -94.92 22.78
C PHE A 248 93.67 -94.36 22.82
N GLU A 249 93.85 -93.05 22.66
CA GLU A 249 95.19 -92.43 22.73
C GLU A 249 95.80 -92.55 24.14
N PHE A 250 95.01 -92.36 25.21
CA PHE A 250 95.45 -92.61 26.59
C PHE A 250 95.84 -94.08 26.81
N GLU A 251 95.05 -95.04 26.30
CA GLU A 251 95.35 -96.48 26.39
C GLU A 251 96.64 -96.88 25.64
N ASN A 252 97.10 -96.06 24.69
CA ASN A 252 98.37 -96.23 23.98
C ASN A 252 99.52 -95.37 24.56
N ASN A 253 99.32 -94.69 25.69
CA ASN A 253 100.29 -93.77 26.31
C ASN A 253 100.64 -92.55 25.42
N HIS A 254 99.68 -92.06 24.64
CA HIS A 254 99.79 -90.87 23.79
C HIS A 254 99.07 -89.65 24.39
N ASN A 255 99.15 -89.50 25.72
CA ASN A 255 98.38 -88.57 26.54
C ASN A 255 98.42 -87.11 26.04
N SER A 256 99.56 -86.67 25.48
CA SER A 256 99.73 -85.32 24.93
C SER A 256 98.80 -85.00 23.74
N SER A 257 98.17 -86.00 23.12
CA SER A 257 97.12 -85.84 22.11
C SER A 257 95.81 -85.28 22.69
N PHE A 258 95.52 -85.51 23.98
CA PHE A 258 94.28 -85.08 24.64
C PHE A 258 94.07 -83.57 24.57
N LYS A 259 95.16 -82.79 24.54
CA LYS A 259 95.12 -81.33 24.38
C LYS A 259 94.44 -80.89 23.07
N TYR A 260 94.47 -81.73 22.03
CA TYR A 260 93.85 -81.46 20.73
C TYR A 260 92.40 -81.98 20.64
N THR A 261 92.10 -83.15 21.23
CA THR A 261 90.75 -83.72 21.21
C THR A 261 89.79 -83.06 22.22
N SER A 262 90.30 -82.63 23.38
CA SER A 262 89.52 -81.98 24.45
C SER A 262 88.83 -80.69 23.99
N SER A 263 89.43 -79.91 23.08
CA SER A 263 88.76 -78.77 22.44
C SER A 263 87.55 -79.19 21.61
N GLY A 264 87.59 -80.37 20.97
CA GLY A 264 86.46 -80.98 20.28
C GLY A 264 85.36 -81.44 21.24
N ILE A 265 85.75 -82.09 22.35
CA ILE A 265 84.85 -82.53 23.43
C ILE A 265 84.09 -81.34 24.03
N ILE A 266 84.81 -80.30 24.48
CA ILE A 266 84.24 -79.07 25.04
C ILE A 266 83.26 -78.42 24.03
N LYS A 267 83.68 -78.27 22.77
CA LYS A 267 82.85 -77.68 21.71
C LYS A 267 81.57 -78.48 21.43
N CYS A 268 81.60 -79.81 21.56
CA CYS A 268 80.39 -80.63 21.44
C CYS A 268 79.52 -80.51 22.69
N LEU A 269 80.11 -80.61 23.90
CA LEU A 269 79.41 -80.42 25.18
C LEU A 269 78.69 -79.08 25.28
N GLU A 270 79.20 -77.99 24.70
CA GLU A 270 78.48 -76.72 24.61
C GLU A 270 77.17 -76.79 23.80
N LYS A 271 77.07 -77.65 22.78
CA LYS A 271 75.96 -77.66 21.80
C LYS A 271 74.95 -78.78 22.02
N VAL A 272 75.36 -79.88 22.66
CA VAL A 272 74.43 -80.96 23.06
C VAL A 272 73.57 -80.53 24.26
N THR A 273 72.32 -80.97 24.28
CA THR A 273 71.38 -80.74 25.40
C THR A 273 71.34 -81.88 26.41
N PHE A 274 71.75 -83.07 25.99
CA PHE A 274 71.84 -84.28 26.82
C PHE A 274 73.04 -85.09 26.34
N ILE A 275 73.54 -86.00 27.19
CA ILE A 275 74.54 -87.01 26.84
C ILE A 275 73.94 -88.41 27.03
N TYR A 276 74.54 -89.41 26.40
CA TYR A 276 74.20 -90.81 26.63
C TYR A 276 74.92 -91.37 27.89
N ASP A 277 74.44 -92.49 28.42
CA ASP A 277 75.02 -93.14 29.60
C ASP A 277 76.39 -93.78 29.31
N ASP A 278 76.64 -94.23 28.08
CA ASP A 278 77.98 -94.66 27.65
C ASP A 278 78.94 -93.47 27.42
N GLU A 279 78.42 -92.34 26.92
CA GLU A 279 79.17 -91.07 26.84
C GLU A 279 79.54 -90.56 28.24
N GLU A 280 78.64 -90.65 29.23
CA GLU A 280 78.92 -90.27 30.62
C GLU A 280 80.00 -91.16 31.25
N LEU A 281 79.93 -92.48 31.05
CA LEU A 281 80.97 -93.41 31.51
C LEU A 281 82.33 -93.13 30.86
N ALA A 282 82.35 -92.84 29.55
CA ALA A 282 83.56 -92.45 28.83
C ALA A 282 84.13 -91.11 29.35
N LEU A 283 83.27 -90.12 29.61
CA LEU A 283 83.65 -88.82 30.21
C LEU A 283 84.23 -88.97 31.62
N ASN A 284 83.60 -89.78 32.48
CA ASN A 284 84.12 -90.05 33.84
C ASN A 284 85.51 -90.71 33.78
N LYS A 285 85.68 -91.77 32.97
CA LYS A 285 86.99 -92.43 32.78
C LYS A 285 88.04 -91.48 32.22
N LEU A 286 87.67 -90.66 31.23
CA LEU A 286 88.58 -89.70 30.61
C LEU A 286 89.04 -88.62 31.61
N VAL A 287 88.13 -88.16 32.47
CA VAL A 287 88.41 -87.22 33.56
C VAL A 287 89.37 -87.81 34.59
N GLU A 288 89.25 -89.09 34.93
CA GLU A 288 90.19 -89.76 35.85
C GLU A 288 91.60 -89.85 35.24
N LEU A 289 91.70 -90.14 33.95
CA LEU A 289 92.98 -90.26 33.22
C LEU A 289 93.65 -88.90 32.95
N SER A 290 92.90 -87.84 32.70
CA SER A 290 93.45 -86.51 32.34
C SER A 290 93.71 -85.57 33.51
N LYS A 291 93.37 -85.99 34.74
CA LYS A 291 93.32 -85.12 35.93
C LYS A 291 94.66 -84.49 36.29
N ASP A 292 95.73 -85.26 36.24
CA ASP A 292 97.05 -84.85 36.74
C ASP A 292 97.90 -84.14 35.67
N GLU A 293 97.53 -84.23 34.39
CA GLU A 293 98.28 -83.63 33.26
C GLU A 293 97.70 -82.28 32.79
N GLU A 294 96.38 -82.18 32.59
CA GLU A 294 95.70 -80.99 32.02
C GLU A 294 94.49 -80.57 32.87
N ALA A 295 94.68 -80.52 34.20
CA ALA A 295 93.64 -80.29 35.22
C ALA A 295 92.60 -79.21 34.85
N GLY A 296 93.02 -78.03 34.38
CA GLY A 296 92.11 -76.93 34.03
C GLY A 296 91.21 -77.19 32.80
N ILE A 297 91.63 -78.08 31.89
CA ILE A 297 90.80 -78.56 30.79
C ILE A 297 89.80 -79.59 31.33
N THR A 298 90.27 -80.50 32.18
CA THR A 298 89.48 -81.53 32.86
C THR A 298 88.34 -80.91 33.68
N ASP A 299 88.61 -79.86 34.47
CA ASP A 299 87.59 -79.14 35.26
C ASP A 299 86.49 -78.51 34.40
N ASN A 300 86.84 -77.93 33.25
CA ASN A 300 85.87 -77.36 32.31
C ASN A 300 84.97 -78.47 31.71
N ILE A 301 85.55 -79.61 31.34
CA ILE A 301 84.80 -80.79 30.89
C ILE A 301 83.82 -81.23 31.99
N ILE A 302 84.27 -81.37 33.24
CA ILE A 302 83.43 -81.74 34.39
C ILE A 302 82.24 -80.79 34.56
N GLN A 303 82.47 -79.47 34.54
CA GLN A 303 81.41 -78.47 34.66
C GLN A 303 80.39 -78.58 33.52
N LEU A 304 80.87 -78.80 32.29
CA LEU A 304 80.01 -78.91 31.12
C LEU A 304 79.18 -80.20 31.10
N TYR A 305 79.75 -81.38 31.31
CA TYR A 305 78.96 -82.63 31.20
C TYR A 305 78.05 -82.88 32.40
N LYS A 306 78.44 -82.51 33.62
CA LYS A 306 77.57 -82.66 34.81
C LYS A 306 76.37 -81.68 34.82
N SER A 307 76.33 -80.73 33.88
CA SER A 307 75.16 -79.88 33.63
C SER A 307 74.11 -80.50 32.71
N LYS A 308 74.37 -81.69 32.14
CA LYS A 308 73.54 -82.33 31.11
C LYS A 308 72.55 -83.33 31.71
N GLU A 309 71.41 -83.45 31.04
CA GLU A 309 70.52 -84.61 31.19
C GLU A 309 71.26 -85.85 30.65
N VAL A 310 71.29 -86.94 31.42
CA VAL A 310 71.84 -88.24 30.96
C VAL A 310 70.70 -89.11 30.46
N LYS A 311 70.86 -89.73 29.28
CA LYS A 311 69.85 -90.60 28.67
C LYS A 311 70.42 -91.98 28.41
N LYS A 312 69.58 -93.00 28.60
CA LYS A 312 69.93 -94.36 28.21
C LYS A 312 70.01 -94.45 26.70
N LEU A 313 71.09 -95.04 26.20
CA LEU A 313 71.13 -95.53 24.83
C LEU A 313 70.12 -96.70 24.70
N HIS A 314 69.38 -96.74 23.60
CA HIS A 314 68.29 -97.69 23.32
C HIS A 314 68.55 -98.46 22.02
#